data_AF-A0A4Y1Q136-F1
#
_entry.id   AF-A0A4Y1Q136-F1
#
_cell.length_a   1.000
_cell.length_b   1.000
_cell.length_c   1.000
_cell.angle_alpha   90.00
_cell.angle_beta   90.00
_cell.angle_gamma   90.00
#
_symmetry.space_group_name_H-M   'P 1'
#
loop_
_entity.id
_entity.type
_entity.pdbx_description
1 polymer ?
#
loop_
_entity_poly.entity_id
_entity_poly.type
_entity_poly.pdbx_seq_one_letter_code
_entity_poly.pdbx_strand_id
1 'polypeptide(L)' 'AQHYRWRSPRSMVTSGGLGTMGFGLPSAIGAKVAAPNKTVVDVDGDASFSMTAMELATASEHNIGVKVLVL' A
#
# COMPACT_ATOMS: atom_id res chain seq x y z
N ALA A 1 -12.36 -3.66 -2.48
CA ALA A 1 -12.67 -5.02 -1.95
C ALA A 1 -13.70 -5.80 -2.79
N GLN A 2 -14.76 -5.16 -3.27
CA GLN A 2 -15.86 -5.84 -3.99
C GLN A 2 -15.45 -6.39 -5.38
N HIS A 3 -14.60 -5.65 -6.10
CA HIS A 3 -14.25 -5.95 -7.50
C HIS A 3 -12.91 -6.69 -7.68
N TYR A 4 -12.09 -6.80 -6.63
CA TYR A 4 -10.85 -7.57 -6.67
C TYR A 4 -11.10 -8.99 -6.15
N ARG A 5 -10.62 -10.02 -6.86
CA ARG A 5 -10.78 -11.41 -6.47
C ARG A 5 -9.56 -11.88 -5.67
N TRP A 6 -9.75 -12.06 -4.36
CA TRP A 6 -8.73 -12.55 -3.44
C TRP A 6 -8.49 -14.05 -3.65
N ARG A 7 -7.25 -14.44 -3.94
CA ARG A 7 -6.87 -15.85 -4.23
C ARG A 7 -5.74 -16.36 -3.35
N SER A 8 -5.16 -15.50 -2.50
CA SER A 8 -4.01 -15.86 -1.68
C SER A 8 -4.21 -15.39 -0.24
N PRO A 9 -3.81 -16.21 0.77
CA PRO A 9 -3.85 -15.78 2.15
C PRO A 9 -2.85 -14.63 2.38
N ARG A 10 -3.18 -13.74 3.32
CA ARG A 10 -2.33 -12.59 3.72
C ARG A 10 -1.90 -11.69 2.55
N SER A 11 -2.74 -11.55 1.53
CA SER A 11 -2.50 -10.65 0.39
C SER A 11 -3.42 -9.43 0.35
N MET A 12 -4.19 -9.21 1.42
CA MET A 12 -5.01 -8.01 1.64
C MET A 12 -4.52 -7.37 2.93
N VAL A 13 -3.87 -6.21 2.81
CA VAL A 13 -3.35 -5.42 3.93
C VAL A 13 -4.13 -4.11 3.95
N THR A 14 -4.97 -3.91 4.95
CA THR A 14 -5.86 -2.74 5.02
C THR A 14 -6.21 -2.40 6.48
N SER A 15 -6.45 -1.11 6.78
CA SER A 15 -6.92 -0.66 8.08
C SER A 15 -8.44 -0.79 8.17
N GLY A 16 -8.93 -1.94 8.64
CA GLY A 16 -10.37 -2.23 8.70
C GLY A 16 -11.06 -1.73 9.97
N GLY A 17 -10.47 -1.97 11.14
CA GLY A 17 -11.11 -1.67 12.42
C GLY A 17 -11.13 -0.17 12.75
N LEU A 18 -9.95 0.46 12.74
CA LEU A 18 -9.81 1.90 13.02
C LEU A 18 -10.11 2.78 11.79
N GLY A 19 -9.90 2.26 10.58
CA GLY A 19 -10.15 3.02 9.34
C GLY A 19 -9.16 4.16 9.11
N THR A 20 -7.90 3.98 9.51
CA THR A 20 -6.85 5.02 9.40
C THR A 20 -6.57 5.36 7.94
N MET A 21 -6.92 6.58 7.52
CA MET A 21 -6.53 7.13 6.23
C MET A 21 -5.02 7.36 6.16
N GLY A 22 -4.44 7.27 4.95
CA GLY A 22 -2.98 7.33 4.75
C GLY A 22 -2.23 6.05 5.17
N PHE A 23 -2.94 5.00 5.61
CA PHE A 23 -2.33 3.71 5.91
C PHE A 23 -1.75 2.99 4.67
N GLY A 24 -2.35 3.23 3.49
CA GLY A 24 -2.04 2.53 2.23
C GLY A 24 -0.55 2.50 1.91
N LEU A 25 0.02 3.67 1.60
CA LEU A 25 1.42 3.79 1.18
C LEU A 25 2.46 3.21 2.18
N PRO A 26 2.52 3.62 3.46
CA PRO A 26 3.50 3.07 4.39
C PRO A 26 3.31 1.56 4.63
N SER A 27 2.06 1.06 4.64
CA SER A 27 1.81 -0.37 4.78
C SER A 27 2.24 -1.16 3.54
N ALA A 28 2.09 -0.60 2.34
CA ALA A 28 2.55 -1.19 1.09
C ALA A 28 4.09 -1.24 1.01
N ILE A 29 4.77 -0.20 1.49
CA ILE A 29 6.24 -0.19 1.62
C ILE A 29 6.67 -1.35 2.55
N GLY A 30 6.07 -1.46 3.73
CA GLY A 30 6.35 -2.57 4.66
C GLY A 30 6.05 -3.95 4.05
N ALA A 31 4.94 -4.09 3.35
CA ALA A 31 4.59 -5.34 2.65
C ALA A 31 5.59 -5.69 1.54
N LYS A 32 6.11 -4.70 0.82
CA LYS A 32 7.12 -4.90 -0.22
C LYS A 32 8.49 -5.28 0.37
N VAL A 33 8.85 -4.72 1.53
CA VAL A 33 10.04 -5.15 2.28
C VAL A 33 9.91 -6.61 2.74
N ALA A 34 8.74 -6.99 3.27
CA ALA A 34 8.49 -8.36 3.75
C ALA A 34 8.40 -9.40 2.61
N ALA A 35 7.99 -8.99 1.41
CA ALA A 35 7.83 -9.85 0.25
C ALA A 35 8.45 -9.20 -1.01
N PRO A 36 9.78 -9.10 -1.10
CA PRO A 36 10.47 -8.32 -2.15
C PRO A 36 10.18 -8.84 -3.56
N ASN A 37 9.92 -10.13 -3.72
CA ASN A 37 9.65 -10.78 -5.00
C ASN A 37 8.18 -10.66 -5.45
N LYS A 38 7.27 -10.16 -4.60
CA LYS A 38 5.86 -10.00 -4.96
C LYS A 38 5.59 -8.60 -5.52
N THR A 39 4.64 -8.51 -6.45
CA THR A 39 4.05 -7.22 -6.80
C THR A 39 3.16 -6.77 -5.65
N VAL A 40 3.45 -5.62 -5.08
CA VAL A 40 2.64 -4.99 -4.03
C VAL A 40 2.00 -3.74 -4.63
N VAL A 41 0.67 -3.71 -4.60
CA VAL A 41 -0.13 -2.62 -5.14
C VAL A 41 -0.84 -1.93 -3.99
N ASP A 42 -0.58 -0.63 -3.85
CA ASP A 42 -1.31 0.27 -2.98
C ASP A 42 -2.48 0.87 -3.78
N VAL A 43 -3.70 0.68 -3.30
CA VAL A 43 -4.90 1.28 -3.92
C VAL A 43 -5.42 2.30 -2.93
N ASP A 44 -5.23 3.57 -3.24
CA ASP A 44 -5.48 4.66 -2.31
C ASP A 44 -6.40 5.72 -2.93
N GLY A 45 -7.11 6.44 -2.08
CA GLY A 45 -7.86 7.63 -2.50
C GLY A 45 -6.96 8.86 -2.47
N ASP A 46 -7.27 9.88 -3.26
CA ASP A 46 -6.57 11.17 -3.28
C ASP A 46 -6.33 11.77 -1.88
N ALA A 47 -7.37 11.81 -1.04
CA ALA A 47 -7.30 12.36 0.30
C ALA A 47 -6.44 11.51 1.25
N SER A 48 -6.57 10.17 1.17
CA SER A 48 -5.77 9.25 1.98
C SER A 48 -4.31 9.29 1.58
N PHE A 49 -4.02 9.24 0.28
CA PHE A 49 -2.66 9.29 -0.25
C PHE A 49 -1.96 10.59 0.18
N SER A 50 -2.66 11.72 0.10
CA SER A 50 -2.12 13.03 0.50
C SER A 50 -1.68 13.09 1.97
N MET A 51 -2.21 12.24 2.86
CA MET A 51 -1.81 12.23 4.28
C MET A 51 -0.40 11.66 4.50
N THR A 52 0.06 10.75 3.64
CA THR A 52 1.34 10.04 3.84
C THR A 52 2.21 9.95 2.58
N ALA A 53 1.84 10.62 1.48
CA ALA A 53 2.55 10.61 0.19
C ALA A 53 4.06 10.89 0.27
N MET A 54 4.51 11.61 1.31
CA MET A 54 5.92 11.87 1.56
C MET A 54 6.77 10.59 1.69
N GLU A 55 6.16 9.46 2.08
CA GLU A 55 6.84 8.16 2.17
C GLU A 55 7.26 7.59 0.80
N LEU A 56 6.84 8.20 -0.32
CA LEU A 56 7.45 7.91 -1.62
C LEU A 56 8.94 8.23 -1.65
N ALA A 57 9.38 9.24 -0.88
CA ALA A 57 10.81 9.53 -0.73
C ALA A 57 11.53 8.34 -0.09
N THR A 58 10.99 7.80 1.01
CA THR A 58 11.48 6.59 1.69
C THR A 58 11.54 5.39 0.74
N ALA A 59 10.47 5.16 -0.03
CA ALA A 59 10.42 4.08 -1.01
C ALA A 59 11.52 4.23 -2.08
N SER A 60 11.74 5.45 -2.57
CA SER A 60 12.80 5.73 -3.56
C SER A 60 14.20 5.56 -2.97
N GLU A 61 14.46 6.10 -1.77
CA GLU A 61 15.75 6.03 -1.09
C GLU A 61 16.21 4.58 -0.89
N HIS A 62 15.28 3.70 -0.50
CA HIS A 62 15.56 2.30 -0.23
C HIS A 62 15.32 1.37 -1.43
N ASN A 63 15.05 1.90 -2.62
CA ASN A 63 14.75 1.12 -3.83
C ASN A 63 13.56 0.13 -3.65
N ILE A 64 12.55 0.53 -2.89
CA ILE A 64 11.36 -0.28 -2.59
C ILE A 64 10.28 -0.03 -3.65
N GLY A 65 10.22 -0.92 -4.65
CA GLY A 65 9.31 -0.77 -5.80
C GLY A 65 7.83 -1.11 -5.52
N VAL A 66 7.14 -0.28 -4.73
CA VAL A 66 5.67 -0.31 -4.60
C VAL A 66 4.97 0.24 -5.84
N LYS A 67 3.74 -0.20 -6.13
CA LYS A 67 2.91 0.32 -7.22
C LYS A 67 1.69 1.02 -6.64
N VAL A 68 1.61 2.34 -6.75
CA VAL A 68 0.49 3.13 -6.23
C VAL A 68 -0.54 3.37 -7.31
N LEU A 69 -1.80 3.08 -7.01
CA LEU A 69 -2.99 3.37 -7.82
C LEU A 69 -3.87 4.34 -7.02
N VAL A 70 -3.81 5.63 -7.39
CA VAL A 70 -4.67 6.66 -6.82
C VAL A 70 -5.97 6.72 -7.61
N LEU A 71 -7.10 6.75 -6.91
CA LEU A 71 -8.46 6.88 -7.47
C LEU A 71 -8.94 8.33 -7.45
#